data_AF-A0A356VCX9-F1
#
_entry.id   AF-A0A356VCX9-F1
#
_cell.length_a   1.000
_cell.length_b   1.000
_cell.length_c   1.000
_cell.angle_alpha   90.00
_cell.angle_beta   90.00
_cell.angle_gamma   90.00
#
_symmetry.space_group_name_H-M   'P 1'
#
loop_
_entity.id
_entity.type
_entity.pdbx_description
1 polymer ?
#
loop_
_entity_poly.entity_id
_entity_poly.type
_entity_poly.pdbx_seq_one_letter_code
_entity_poly.pdbx_strand_id
1 'polypeptide(L)'
;MNERKHASRGSLKSDLARVDAHSVKPEEYKELPELTDEMLARAKINKGGRPLSLNPRRLISLRLPADVIERWRATGPGWQTRMAERLSKVR
;
A
#
# COMPACT_ATOMS: atom_id res chain seq x y z
N MET A 1 19.71 11.10 -0.83
CA MET A 1 18.97 10.80 -2.08
C MET A 1 17.90 9.78 -1.76
N ASN A 2 16.63 10.20 -1.75
CA ASN A 2 15.50 9.32 -1.50
C ASN A 2 14.89 8.98 -2.86
N GLU A 3 14.90 7.70 -3.24
CA GLU A 3 14.29 7.22 -4.49
C GLU A 3 12.78 7.48 -4.43
N ARG A 4 12.35 8.57 -5.05
CA ARG A 4 10.93 8.83 -5.32
C ARG A 4 10.48 7.82 -6.36
N LYS A 5 10.07 6.62 -5.92
CA LYS A 5 9.30 5.71 -6.77
C LYS A 5 8.05 6.46 -7.18
N HIS A 6 8.01 6.90 -8.44
CA HIS A 6 6.84 7.54 -9.01
C HIS A 6 5.66 6.59 -8.81
N ALA A 7 4.63 7.04 -8.09
CA ALA A 7 3.38 6.34 -8.02
C ALA A 7 2.94 6.01 -9.45
N SER A 8 2.61 4.74 -9.71
CA SER A 8 2.09 4.30 -11.00
C SER A 8 0.97 5.26 -11.42
N ARG A 9 1.05 5.81 -12.63
CA ARG A 9 -0.02 6.63 -13.19
C ARG A 9 -1.33 5.86 -13.07
N GLY A 10 -2.31 6.44 -12.39
CA GLY A 10 -3.62 5.83 -12.20
C GLY A 10 -4.16 5.41 -13.57
N SER A 11 -4.37 4.11 -13.77
CA SER A 11 -4.85 3.54 -15.03
C SER A 11 -6.34 3.81 -15.28
N LEU A 12 -6.97 4.63 -14.45
CA LEU A 12 -8.36 5.01 -14.56
C LEU A 12 -8.48 6.01 -15.71
N LYS A 13 -9.06 5.56 -16.82
CA LYS A 13 -9.47 6.41 -17.95
C LYS A 13 -10.68 7.29 -17.62
N SER A 14 -11.19 7.20 -16.38
CA SER A 14 -12.35 7.97 -15.93
C SER A 14 -11.95 9.40 -15.63
N ASP A 15 -12.74 10.35 -16.12
CA ASP A 15 -12.66 11.76 -15.74
C ASP A 15 -13.22 11.94 -14.32
N LEU A 16 -12.32 11.87 -13.33
CA LEU A 16 -12.69 11.98 -11.92
C LEU A 16 -13.16 13.39 -11.55
N ALA A 17 -12.62 14.43 -12.21
CA ALA A 17 -13.03 15.81 -11.94
C ALA A 17 -14.50 16.05 -12.32
N ARG A 18 -14.95 15.46 -13.43
CA ARG A 18 -16.37 15.49 -13.83
C ARG A 18 -17.26 14.74 -12.85
N VAL A 19 -16.81 13.58 -12.35
CA VAL A 19 -17.58 12.79 -11.37
C VAL A 19 -17.70 13.54 -10.05
N ASP A 20 -16.61 14.13 -9.55
CA ASP A 20 -16.59 14.88 -8.30
C ASP A 20 -17.44 16.16 -8.37
N ALA A 21 -17.58 16.76 -9.55
CA ALA A 21 -18.44 17.93 -9.75
C ALA A 21 -19.95 17.59 -9.83
N HIS A 22 -20.32 16.31 -9.96
CA HIS A 22 -21.73 15.91 -10.07
C HIS A 22 -22.42 15.92 -8.69
N SER A 23 -23.53 16.65 -8.60
CA SER A 23 -24.38 16.63 -7.41
C SER A 23 -25.53 15.67 -7.62
N VAL A 24 -25.60 14.67 -6.73
CA VAL A 24 -26.55 13.56 -6.76
C VAL A 24 -27.98 14.06 -6.55
N LYS A 25 -28.90 13.74 -7.46
CA LYS A 25 -30.33 14.12 -7.36
C LYS A 25 -31.21 12.93 -6.99
N PRO A 26 -32.27 13.12 -6.18
CA PRO A 26 -33.17 12.03 -5.77
C PRO A 26 -33.84 11.30 -6.94
N GLU A 27 -34.13 12.01 -8.04
CA GLU A 27 -34.77 11.42 -9.22
C GLU A 27 -33.90 10.34 -9.89
N GLU A 28 -32.58 10.45 -9.78
CA GLU A 28 -31.62 9.51 -10.38
C GLU A 28 -31.68 8.11 -9.75
N TYR A 29 -32.32 7.98 -8.58
CA TYR A 29 -32.36 6.75 -7.78
C TYR A 29 -33.75 6.11 -7.75
N LYS A 30 -34.77 6.72 -8.36
CA LYS A 30 -36.16 6.24 -8.31
C LYS A 30 -36.35 4.83 -8.90
N GLU A 31 -35.51 4.45 -9.84
CA GLU A 31 -35.57 3.15 -10.51
C GLU A 31 -34.75 2.07 -9.80
N LEU A 32 -33.96 2.44 -8.78
CA LEU A 32 -33.13 1.49 -8.07
C LEU A 32 -33.98 0.61 -7.14
N PRO A 33 -33.64 -0.67 -7.00
CA PRO A 33 -34.33 -1.56 -6.07
C PRO A 33 -34.06 -1.13 -4.62
N GLU A 34 -35.07 -1.31 -3.76
CA GLU A 34 -34.94 -1.11 -2.32
C GLU A 34 -33.92 -2.08 -1.72
N LEU A 35 -33.14 -1.58 -0.75
CA LEU A 35 -32.14 -2.39 -0.07
C LEU A 35 -32.82 -3.24 1.02
N THR A 36 -32.97 -4.55 0.76
CA THR A 36 -33.63 -5.47 1.70
C THR A 36 -32.67 -6.07 2.73
N ASP A 37 -33.22 -6.55 3.85
CA ASP A 37 -32.45 -7.22 4.91
C ASP A 37 -31.78 -8.51 4.41
N GLU A 38 -32.42 -9.25 3.49
CA GLU A 38 -31.83 -10.44 2.87
C GLU A 38 -30.59 -10.09 2.03
N MET A 39 -30.60 -8.93 1.35
CA MET A 39 -29.44 -8.44 0.59
C MET A 39 -28.28 -8.09 1.50
N LEU A 40 -28.56 -7.51 2.67
CA LEU A 40 -27.56 -7.23 3.70
C LEU A 40 -27.03 -8.51 4.34
N ALA A 41 -27.91 -9.47 4.66
CA ALA A 41 -27.54 -10.73 5.27
C ALA A 41 -26.57 -11.56 4.41
N ARG A 42 -26.73 -11.52 3.08
CA ARG A 42 -25.82 -12.20 2.14
C ARG A 42 -24.57 -11.37 1.77
N ALA A 43 -24.47 -10.11 2.20
CA ALA A 43 -23.38 -9.24 1.80
C ALA A 43 -22.05 -9.73 2.39
N LYS A 44 -21.03 -9.88 1.53
CA LYS A 44 -19.68 -10.24 1.96
C LYS A 44 -18.81 -8.99 2.05
N ILE A 45 -18.38 -8.65 3.25
CA ILE A 45 -17.40 -7.58 3.46
C ILE A 45 -16.01 -8.11 3.07
N ASN A 46 -15.62 -7.87 1.83
CA ASN A 46 -14.22 -8.01 1.44
C ASN A 46 -13.49 -6.78 1.97
N LYS A 47 -12.62 -6.95 2.98
CA LYS A 47 -11.64 -5.93 3.32
C LYS A 47 -10.72 -5.75 2.11
N GLY A 48 -11.06 -4.79 1.25
CA GLY A 48 -10.19 -4.38 0.15
C GLY A 48 -8.82 -4.01 0.69
N GLY A 49 -7.78 -4.24 -0.10
CA GLY A 49 -6.40 -3.95 0.29
C GLY A 49 -5.39 -4.86 -0.40
N ARG A 50 -4.11 -4.55 -0.19
CA ARG A 50 -3.02 -5.43 -0.64
C ARG A 50 -3.05 -6.73 0.17
N PRO A 51 -2.93 -7.91 -0.47
CA PRO A 51 -2.76 -9.17 0.25
C PRO A 51 -1.63 -9.10 1.28
N LEU A 52 -1.84 -9.70 2.45
CA LEU A 52 -0.81 -9.77 3.48
C LEU A 52 0.42 -10.52 2.93
N SER A 53 1.61 -9.96 3.09
CA SER A 53 2.85 -10.65 2.73
C SER A 53 3.08 -11.82 3.69
N LEU A 54 3.42 -13.00 3.16
CA LEU A 54 3.71 -14.19 3.96
C LEU A 54 4.96 -14.02 4.84
N ASN A 55 5.91 -13.17 4.43
CA ASN A 55 7.13 -12.91 5.19
C ASN A 55 7.44 -11.40 5.21
N PRO A 56 6.74 -10.61 6.04
CA PRO A 56 6.99 -9.18 6.15
C PRO A 56 8.32 -8.94 6.90
N ARG A 57 9.05 -7.90 6.50
CA ARG A 57 10.21 -7.43 7.27
C ARG A 57 9.75 -7.01 8.66
N ARG A 58 10.40 -7.52 9.70
CA ARG A 58 10.14 -7.13 11.08
C ARG A 58 11.06 -5.99 11.49
N LEU A 59 10.49 -4.93 12.05
CA LEU A 59 11.26 -3.87 12.67
C LEU A 59 11.78 -4.39 14.01
N ILE A 60 13.10 -4.50 14.13
CA ILE A 60 13.76 -4.94 15.36
C ILE A 60 14.78 -3.89 15.81
N SER A 61 15.02 -3.84 17.12
CA SER A 61 16.11 -3.06 17.71
C SER A 61 17.37 -3.91 17.78
N LEU A 62 18.34 -3.66 16.91
CA LEU A 62 19.65 -4.34 16.88
C LEU A 62 20.76 -3.35 17.25
N ARG A 63 21.64 -3.73 18.17
CA ARG A 63 22.85 -2.96 18.49
C ARG A 63 24.01 -3.45 17.63
N LEU A 64 24.59 -2.55 16.87
CA LEU A 64 25.80 -2.77 16.07
C LEU A 64 26.88 -1.77 16.51
N PRO A 65 28.17 -2.13 16.43
CA PRO A 65 29.26 -1.17 16.59
C PRO A 65 29.11 0.03 15.62
N ALA A 66 29.49 1.21 16.09
CA ALA A 66 29.31 2.45 15.31
C ALA A 66 30.11 2.44 14.01
N ASP A 67 31.32 1.89 14.03
CA ASP A 67 32.20 1.76 12.85
C ASP A 67 31.58 0.89 11.75
N VAL A 68 30.86 -0.17 12.13
CA VAL A 68 30.13 -1.03 11.19
C VAL A 68 29.02 -0.23 10.51
N ILE A 69 28.23 0.53 11.28
CA ILE A 69 27.14 1.35 10.74
C ILE A 69 27.70 2.39 9.76
N GLU A 70 28.80 3.07 10.11
CA GLU A 70 29.41 4.08 9.25
C GLU A 70 29.97 3.49 7.95
N ARG A 71 30.65 2.33 8.02
CA ARG A 71 31.12 1.61 6.83
C ARG A 71 29.96 1.28 5.89
N TRP A 72 28.82 0.84 6.43
CA TRP A 72 27.65 0.57 5.61
C TRP A 72 27.01 1.84 5.07
N ARG A 73 26.85 2.91 5.87
CA ARG A 73 26.34 4.21 5.38
C ARG A 73 27.18 4.77 4.23
N ALA A 74 28.51 4.62 4.30
CA ALA A 74 29.43 5.05 3.25
C ALA A 74 29.21 4.34 1.91
N THR A 75 28.58 3.16 1.90
CA THR A 75 28.20 2.48 0.65
C THR A 75 27.07 3.18 -0.13
N GLY A 76 26.49 4.25 0.42
CA GLY A 76 25.49 5.08 -0.24
C GLY A 76 24.03 4.67 0.04
N PRO A 77 23.05 5.29 -0.64
CA PRO A 77 21.63 5.01 -0.46
C PRO A 77 21.30 3.51 -0.56
N GLY A 78 20.35 3.04 0.24
CA GLY A 78 19.95 1.63 0.26
C GLY A 78 20.89 0.69 1.03
N TRP A 79 21.86 1.20 1.79
CA TRP A 79 22.81 0.38 2.55
C TRP A 79 22.14 -0.61 3.52
N GLN A 80 21.00 -0.25 4.12
CA GLN A 80 20.24 -1.14 5.01
C GLN A 80 19.69 -2.36 4.25
N THR A 81 19.23 -2.16 3.01
CA THR A 81 18.76 -3.26 2.15
C THR A 81 19.91 -4.18 1.79
N ARG A 82 21.06 -3.63 1.39
CA ARG A 82 22.27 -4.43 1.10
C ARG A 82 22.77 -5.19 2.33
N MET A 83 22.74 -4.58 3.51
CA MET A 83 23.07 -5.25 4.77
C MET A 83 22.12 -6.43 5.04
N ALA A 84 20.81 -6.21 4.90
CA ALA A 84 19.80 -7.27 5.11
C ALA A 84 19.97 -8.43 4.12
N GLU A 85 20.25 -8.16 2.84
CA GLU A 85 20.55 -9.18 1.82
C GLU A 85 21.84 -9.95 2.10
N ARG A 86 22.82 -9.31 2.74
CA ARG A 86 24.04 -10.00 3.17
C ARG A 86 23.74 -10.94 4.32
N LEU A 87 22.99 -10.47 5.33
CA LEU A 87 22.60 -11.26 6.50
C LEU A 87 21.73 -12.47 6.12
N SER A 88 20.84 -12.34 5.13
CA SER A 88 19.99 -13.45 4.68
C SER A 88 20.75 -14.58 3.97
N LYS A 89 21.97 -14.32 3.51
CA LYS A 89 22.84 -15.29 2.85
C LYS A 89 23.83 -15.97 3.80
N VAL A 90 23.97 -15.48 5.03
CA VAL A 90 24.81 -16.12 6.05
C VAL A 90 24.07 -17.35 6.54
N ARG A 91 24.65 -18.52 6.30
CA ARG A 91 24.16 -19.83 6.75
C ARG A 91 25.08 -20.37 7.82
#